data_AF-A0A6V8F077-F1
#
_entry.id   AF-A0A6V8F077-F1
#
_cell.length_a   1.000
_cell.length_b   1.000
_cell.length_c   1.000
_cell.angle_alpha   90.00
_cell.angle_beta   90.00
_cell.angle_gamma   90.00
#
_symmetry.space_group_name_H-M   'P 1'
#
loop_
_entity.id
_entity.type
_entity.pdbx_description
1 polymer ?
#
loop_
_entity_poly.entity_id
_entity_poly.type
_entity_poly.pdbx_seq_one_letter_code
_entity_poly.pdbx_strand_id
1 'polypeptide(L)'
;MKTRRRILNQNAVSAVIGVIIMVAITIAMAAVAYAYFTGMIGESKTETPVISFTPSPTEKIITVASADVDINWIDINITVTTTTNHTYINKLGQVNAGDTINLINDQPLRGKVTVTFTHVPTNSLLGTYTIENV
;
A
#
# COMPACT_ATOMS: atom_id res chain seq x y z
N MET A 1 -11.00 -81.63 16.02
CA MET A 1 -10.29 -80.57 15.27
C MET A 1 -10.87 -79.21 15.66
N LYS A 2 -10.09 -78.32 16.30
CA LYS A 2 -10.56 -77.00 16.76
C LYS A 2 -9.69 -75.90 16.16
N THR A 3 -10.30 -75.09 15.29
CA THR A 3 -9.67 -74.05 14.47
C THR A 3 -9.39 -72.79 15.30
N ARG A 4 -8.15 -72.34 15.41
CA ARG A 4 -7.77 -71.04 16.02
C ARG A 4 -7.82 -69.95 14.94
N ARG A 5 -8.83 -69.08 14.93
CA ARG A 5 -8.91 -67.94 14.00
C ARG A 5 -8.48 -66.63 14.66
N ARG A 6 -7.40 -66.06 14.12
CA ARG A 6 -7.10 -64.63 13.88
C ARG A 6 -7.93 -63.59 14.69
N ILE A 7 -7.41 -63.12 15.82
CA ILE A 7 -7.89 -61.91 16.54
C ILE A 7 -6.78 -60.84 16.66
N LEU A 8 -5.53 -61.16 16.29
CA LEU A 8 -4.38 -60.26 16.47
C LEU A 8 -4.26 -59.10 15.46
N ASN A 9 -5.09 -59.06 14.41
CA ASN A 9 -4.95 -58.08 13.32
C ASN A 9 -5.92 -56.90 13.34
N GLN A 10 -6.92 -56.87 14.22
CA GLN A 10 -7.89 -55.76 14.25
C GLN A 10 -7.47 -54.62 15.18
N ASN A 11 -6.75 -54.92 16.26
CA ASN A 11 -6.26 -53.90 17.20
C ASN A 11 -5.07 -53.09 16.68
N ALA A 12 -4.30 -53.64 15.73
CA ALA A 12 -3.21 -52.91 15.09
C ALA A 12 -3.72 -51.81 14.13
N VAL A 13 -4.91 -52.00 13.55
CA VAL A 13 -5.49 -51.08 12.56
C VAL A 13 -5.94 -49.76 13.21
N SER A 14 -6.41 -49.78 14.46
CA SER A 14 -6.78 -48.55 15.19
C SER A 14 -5.58 -47.69 15.56
N ALA A 15 -4.44 -48.31 15.93
CA ALA A 15 -3.21 -47.60 16.23
C ALA A 15 -2.67 -46.86 14.99
N VAL A 16 -2.71 -47.52 13.82
CA VAL A 16 -2.26 -46.93 12.56
C VAL A 16 -3.18 -45.80 12.11
N ILE A 17 -4.51 -45.96 12.25
CA ILE A 17 -5.46 -44.90 11.89
C ILE A 17 -5.25 -43.65 12.77
N GLY A 18 -4.97 -43.82 14.06
CA GLY A 18 -4.69 -42.70 14.96
C GLY A 18 -3.47 -41.88 14.50
N VAL A 19 -2.40 -42.56 14.07
CA VAL A 19 -1.19 -41.90 13.56
C VAL A 19 -1.47 -41.16 12.25
N ILE A 20 -2.22 -41.76 11.33
CA ILE A 20 -2.57 -41.12 10.06
C ILE A 20 -3.39 -39.85 10.30
N ILE A 21 -4.35 -39.89 11.21
CA ILE A 21 -5.20 -38.73 11.52
C ILE A 21 -4.38 -37.62 12.20
N MET A 22 -3.50 -37.96 13.14
CA MET A 22 -2.64 -36.99 13.82
C MET A 22 -1.74 -36.26 12.84
N VAL A 23 -1.07 -37.02 11.95
CA VAL A 23 -0.15 -36.46 10.97
C VAL A 23 -0.90 -35.65 9.90
N ALA A 24 -2.08 -36.09 9.49
CA ALA A 24 -2.89 -35.35 8.52
C ALA A 24 -3.28 -33.95 9.03
N ILE A 25 -3.72 -33.86 10.29
CA ILE A 25 -4.15 -32.58 10.87
C ILE A 25 -2.95 -31.65 11.08
N THR A 26 -1.79 -32.15 11.52
CA THR A 26 -0.59 -31.31 11.70
C THR A 26 -0.07 -30.76 10.38
N ILE A 27 -0.08 -31.56 9.31
CA ILE A 27 0.30 -31.10 7.97
C ILE A 27 -0.67 -30.03 7.47
N ALA A 28 -1.98 -30.22 7.66
CA ALA A 28 -2.97 -29.23 7.27
C ALA A 28 -2.78 -27.90 8.01
N MET A 29 -2.55 -27.94 9.33
CA MET A 29 -2.29 -26.74 10.12
C MET A 29 -0.99 -26.04 9.74
N ALA A 30 0.08 -26.80 9.50
CA ALA A 30 1.35 -26.24 9.04
C ALA A 30 1.21 -25.58 7.65
N ALA A 31 0.46 -26.18 6.73
CA ALA A 31 0.23 -25.63 5.40
C ALA A 31 -0.59 -24.32 5.44
N VAL A 32 -1.65 -24.27 6.24
CA VAL A 32 -2.46 -23.04 6.42
C VAL A 32 -1.65 -21.94 7.07
N ALA A 33 -0.87 -22.27 8.11
CA ALA A 33 0.02 -21.31 8.75
C ALA A 33 1.06 -20.77 7.76
N TYR A 34 1.70 -21.65 6.97
CA TYR A 34 2.65 -21.25 5.94
C TYR A 34 2.00 -20.31 4.91
N ALA A 35 0.85 -20.68 4.35
CA ALA A 35 0.12 -19.84 3.40
C ALA A 35 -0.25 -18.46 3.98
N TYR A 36 -0.65 -18.42 5.26
CA TYR A 36 -0.95 -17.18 5.97
C TYR A 36 0.29 -16.30 6.17
N PHE A 37 1.40 -16.89 6.64
CA PHE A 37 2.66 -16.17 6.82
C PHE A 37 3.24 -15.69 5.48
N THR A 38 3.20 -16.51 4.43
CA THR A 38 3.66 -16.08 3.10
C THR A 38 2.78 -15.00 2.50
N GLY A 39 1.46 -15.04 2.74
CA GLY A 39 0.54 -14.00 2.30
C GLY A 39 0.74 -12.68 3.04
N MET A 40 1.23 -12.72 4.29
CA MET A 40 1.50 -11.54 5.11
C MET A 40 2.93 -10.99 4.94
N ILE A 41 3.90 -11.80 4.49
CA ILE A 41 5.29 -11.38 4.20
C ILE A 41 5.40 -10.71 2.80
N GLY A 42 4.34 -10.76 1.99
CA GLY A 42 4.35 -10.34 0.58
C GLY A 42 4.21 -8.84 0.32
N GLU A 43 3.85 -8.03 1.31
CA GLU A 43 3.79 -6.58 1.14
C GLU A 43 4.51 -5.94 2.32
N SER A 44 5.72 -5.42 2.07
CA SER A 44 6.21 -4.30 2.86
C SER A 44 5.11 -3.24 2.79
N LYS A 45 4.27 -3.12 3.82
CA LYS A 45 3.35 -2.00 3.96
C LYS A 45 4.25 -0.77 4.00
N THR A 46 4.45 -0.17 2.83
CA THR A 46 4.99 1.17 2.77
C THR A 46 3.95 1.99 3.53
N GLU A 47 4.35 2.60 4.64
CA GLU A 47 3.42 3.45 5.36
C GLU A 47 3.17 4.70 4.51
N THR A 48 1.92 5.14 4.45
CA THR A 48 1.62 6.40 3.77
C THR A 48 2.20 7.52 4.63
N PRO A 49 3.13 8.33 4.11
CA PRO A 49 3.71 9.41 4.88
C PRO A 49 2.69 10.50 5.17
N VAL A 50 2.89 11.20 6.28
CA VAL A 50 2.10 12.38 6.64
C VAL A 50 2.77 13.62 6.04
N ILE A 51 2.13 14.20 5.03
CA ILE A 51 2.55 15.45 4.41
C ILE A 51 1.40 16.44 4.49
N SER A 52 1.69 17.66 4.90
CA SER A 52 0.73 18.76 4.95
C SER A 52 1.14 19.82 3.94
N PHE A 53 0.18 20.26 3.12
CA PHE A 53 0.39 21.35 2.17
C PHE A 53 -0.50 22.55 2.53
N THR A 54 0.07 23.74 2.39
CA THR A 54 -0.64 25.01 2.55
C THR A 54 -0.72 25.71 1.20
N PRO A 55 -1.92 25.83 0.59
CA PRO A 55 -2.10 26.60 -0.62
C PRO A 55 -2.06 28.10 -0.31
N SER A 56 -1.41 28.86 -1.17
CA SER A 56 -1.43 30.33 -1.22
C SER A 56 -2.17 30.76 -2.51
N PRO A 57 -3.51 30.95 -2.46
CA PRO A 57 -4.30 31.26 -3.66
C PRO A 57 -3.95 32.60 -4.29
N THR A 58 -3.37 33.53 -3.52
CA THR A 58 -2.93 34.84 -4.00
C THR A 58 -1.65 34.72 -4.84
N GLU A 59 -0.68 33.95 -4.35
CA GLU A 59 0.64 33.79 -4.99
C GLU A 59 0.66 32.65 -6.01
N LYS A 60 -0.42 31.84 -6.09
CA LYS A 60 -0.54 30.65 -6.95
C LYS A 60 0.53 29.60 -6.64
N ILE A 61 0.91 29.52 -5.38
CA ILE A 61 1.94 28.59 -4.88
C ILE A 61 1.28 27.64 -3.87
N ILE A 62 1.72 26.38 -3.89
CA ILE A 62 1.44 25.44 -2.82
C ILE A 62 2.75 25.17 -2.09
N THR A 63 2.76 25.37 -0.78
CA THR A 63 3.94 25.18 0.06
C THR A 63 3.78 23.94 0.92
N VAL A 64 4.84 23.13 1.05
CA VAL A 64 4.88 22.02 2.00
C VAL A 64 5.01 22.60 3.41
N ALA A 65 3.98 22.45 4.23
CA ALA A 65 3.96 22.93 5.61
C ALA A 65 4.72 21.99 6.55
N SER A 66 4.59 20.69 6.33
CA SER A 66 5.32 19.65 7.05
C SER A 66 5.38 18.38 6.20
N ALA A 67 6.45 17.60 6.38
CA ALA A 67 6.63 16.31 5.73
C ALA A 67 7.38 15.37 6.70
N ASP A 68 7.09 14.08 6.67
CA ASP A 68 7.94 13.09 7.35
C ASP A 68 9.33 13.05 6.73
N VAL A 69 10.29 12.50 7.47
CA VAL A 69 11.68 12.34 7.01
C VAL A 69 11.78 11.33 5.88
N ASP A 70 12.75 11.53 4.98
CA ASP A 70 13.13 10.62 3.90
C ASP A 70 12.08 10.35 2.81
N ILE A 71 11.10 11.25 2.63
CA ILE A 71 10.17 11.19 1.49
C ILE A 71 10.83 11.81 0.25
N ASN A 72 10.70 11.16 -0.90
CA ASN A 72 11.15 11.73 -2.18
C ASN A 72 9.98 12.23 -3.03
N TRP A 73 10.21 13.31 -3.77
CA TRP A 73 9.23 13.85 -4.72
C TRP A 73 8.84 12.85 -5.82
N ILE A 74 9.71 11.88 -6.13
CA ILE A 74 9.42 10.82 -7.10
C ILE A 74 8.32 9.86 -6.62
N ASP A 75 8.13 9.73 -5.31
CA ASP A 75 7.10 8.89 -4.70
C ASP A 75 5.76 9.63 -4.58
N ILE A 76 5.70 10.91 -4.97
CA ILE A 76 4.50 11.74 -4.96
C ILE A 76 4.12 12.11 -6.39
N ASN A 77 2.97 11.62 -6.81
CA ASN A 77 2.36 12.05 -8.05
C ASN A 77 1.57 13.35 -7.83
N ILE A 78 1.97 14.42 -8.50
CA ILE A 78 1.30 15.72 -8.45
C ILE A 78 0.52 15.89 -9.74
N THR A 79 -0.80 15.72 -9.68
CA THR A 79 -1.69 15.88 -10.84
C THR A 79 -2.41 17.22 -10.74
N VAL A 80 -2.31 18.04 -11.79
CA VAL A 80 -3.06 19.28 -11.92
C VAL A 80 -4.16 19.07 -12.94
N THR A 81 -5.40 19.32 -12.55
CA THR A 81 -6.59 19.06 -13.35
C THR A 81 -7.41 20.33 -13.52
N THR A 82 -7.94 20.55 -14.71
CA THR A 82 -9.06 21.46 -14.97
C THR A 82 -10.29 20.62 -15.30
N THR A 83 -11.40 21.27 -15.64
CA THR A 83 -12.63 20.58 -16.04
C THR A 83 -12.43 19.63 -17.23
N THR A 84 -11.48 19.92 -18.12
CA THR A 84 -11.30 19.20 -19.40
C THR A 84 -9.93 18.57 -19.57
N ASN A 85 -8.90 19.10 -18.90
CA ASN A 85 -7.51 18.69 -19.13
C ASN A 85 -6.83 18.30 -17.81
N HIS A 86 -5.77 17.51 -17.90
CA HIS A 86 -4.88 17.24 -16.79
C HIS A 86 -3.43 17.27 -17.23
N THR A 87 -2.53 17.51 -16.28
CA THR A 87 -1.08 17.51 -16.47
C THR A 87 -0.40 17.08 -15.16
N TYR A 88 0.89 16.79 -15.23
CA TYR A 88 1.68 16.34 -14.09
C TYR A 88 2.79 17.34 -13.81
N ILE A 89 3.06 17.58 -12.53
CA ILE A 89 4.23 18.33 -12.09
C ILE A 89 5.25 17.31 -11.61
N ASN A 90 6.41 17.28 -12.26
CA ASN A 90 7.53 16.44 -11.86
C ASN A 90 8.51 17.27 -11.02
N LYS A 91 8.74 16.86 -9.78
CA LYS A 91 9.79 17.39 -8.90
C LYS A 91 10.77 16.27 -8.59
N LEU A 92 12.02 16.64 -8.34
CA LEU A 92 13.10 15.71 -8.00
C LEU A 92 13.69 16.08 -6.65
N GLY A 93 14.27 15.10 -5.96
CA GLY A 93 14.88 15.28 -4.64
C GLY A 93 13.94 14.91 -3.49
N GLN A 94 14.39 15.22 -2.27
CA GLN A 94 13.63 14.99 -1.04
C GLN A 94 12.58 16.08 -0.82
N VAL A 95 11.46 15.69 -0.23
CA VAL A 95 10.38 16.58 0.19
C VAL A 95 10.75 17.18 1.53
N ASN A 96 10.89 18.50 1.59
CA ASN A 96 11.18 19.22 2.83
C ASN A 96 10.09 20.24 3.15
N ALA A 97 9.92 20.53 4.44
CA ALA A 97 9.09 21.65 4.86
C ALA A 97 9.65 22.96 4.29
N GLY A 98 8.79 23.76 3.67
CA GLY A 98 9.15 24.99 2.96
C GLY A 98 9.31 24.84 1.45
N ASP A 99 9.32 23.60 0.91
CA ASP A 99 9.33 23.41 -0.54
C ASP A 99 8.07 24.00 -1.19
N THR A 100 8.23 24.52 -2.41
CA THR A 100 7.16 25.21 -3.12
C THR A 100 6.89 24.63 -4.50
N ILE A 101 5.61 24.63 -4.86
CA ILE A 101 5.10 24.26 -6.18
C ILE A 101 4.43 25.50 -6.75
N ASN A 102 4.96 26.01 -7.86
CA ASN A 102 4.46 27.22 -8.50
C ASN A 102 3.53 26.85 -9.66
N LEU A 103 2.23 27.11 -9.50
CA LEU A 103 1.23 26.67 -10.48
C LEU A 103 1.22 27.49 -11.77
N ILE A 104 1.95 28.60 -11.84
CA ILE A 104 2.10 29.39 -13.07
C ILE A 104 3.23 28.82 -13.92
N ASN A 105 4.34 28.45 -13.28
CA ASN A 105 5.57 28.08 -13.96
C ASN A 105 5.76 26.56 -14.10
N ASP A 106 5.26 25.77 -13.16
CA ASP A 106 5.50 24.33 -13.10
C ASP A 106 4.51 23.53 -13.97
N GLN A 107 3.48 24.18 -14.53
CA GLN A 107 2.44 23.53 -15.32
C GLN A 107 1.75 24.50 -16.32
N PRO A 108 1.24 24.03 -17.47
CA PRO A 108 0.72 24.90 -18.55
C PRO A 108 -0.77 25.27 -18.46
N LEU A 109 -1.58 24.60 -17.63
CA LEU A 109 -3.02 24.83 -17.49
C LEU A 109 -3.30 26.16 -16.78
N ARG A 110 -4.41 26.79 -17.15
CA ARG A 110 -4.84 28.11 -16.64
C ARG A 110 -6.29 28.09 -16.20
N GLY A 111 -6.66 29.07 -15.37
CA GLY A 111 -8.00 29.22 -14.82
C GLY A 111 -8.19 28.46 -13.50
N LYS A 112 -9.35 27.81 -13.32
CA LYS A 112 -9.64 27.00 -12.14
C LYS A 112 -8.91 25.66 -12.24
N VAL A 113 -7.90 25.45 -11.40
CA VAL A 113 -7.15 24.20 -11.34
C VAL A 113 -7.35 23.50 -10.01
N THR A 114 -7.40 22.17 -10.04
CA THR A 114 -7.39 21.32 -8.86
C THR A 114 -6.12 20.48 -8.87
N VAL A 115 -5.31 20.66 -7.84
CA VAL A 115 -4.03 19.97 -7.64
C VAL A 115 -4.28 18.81 -6.67
N THR A 116 -3.91 17.61 -7.09
CA THR A 116 -4.08 16.36 -6.34
C THR A 116 -2.71 15.75 -6.09
N PHE A 117 -2.45 15.41 -4.83
CA PHE A 117 -1.22 14.77 -4.38
C PHE A 117 -1.51 13.30 -4.02
N THR A 118 -0.85 12.37 -4.71
CA THR A 118 -1.02 10.94 -4.46
C THR A 118 0.33 10.29 -4.18
N HIS A 119 0.42 9.55 -3.08
CA HIS A 119 1.60 8.75 -2.77
C HIS A 119 1.59 7.48 -3.63
N VAL A 120 2.57 7.33 -4.52
CA VAL A 120 2.62 6.25 -5.52
C VAL A 120 2.78 4.87 -4.88
N PRO A 121 3.69 4.64 -3.91
CA PRO A 121 3.88 3.31 -3.31
C PRO A 121 2.64 2.76 -2.61
N THR A 122 1.82 3.63 -2.00
CA THR A 122 0.64 3.23 -1.23
C THR A 122 -0.68 3.56 -1.91
N ASN A 123 -0.62 4.15 -3.11
CA ASN A 123 -1.76 4.68 -3.85
C ASN A 123 -2.72 5.53 -2.99
N SER A 124 -2.18 6.24 -2.02
CA SER A 124 -2.96 6.98 -1.02
C SER A 124 -3.06 8.46 -1.41
N LEU A 125 -4.25 9.04 -1.23
CA LEU A 125 -4.46 10.47 -1.42
C LEU A 125 -3.86 11.23 -0.23
N LEU A 126 -2.92 12.13 -0.50
CA LEU A 126 -2.30 13.01 0.50
C LEU A 126 -3.07 14.32 0.65
N GLY A 127 -3.66 14.83 -0.44
CA GLY A 127 -4.47 16.04 -0.40
C GLY A 127 -4.94 16.50 -1.77
N THR A 128 -5.97 17.36 -1.75
CA THR A 128 -6.51 18.00 -2.95
C THR A 128 -6.76 19.47 -2.67
N TYR A 129 -6.29 20.33 -3.57
CA TYR A 129 -6.37 21.78 -3.42
C TYR A 129 -6.85 22.42 -4.70
N THR A 130 -7.94 23.19 -4.62
CA THR A 130 -8.46 23.95 -5.75
C THR A 130 -7.99 25.39 -5.65
N ILE A 131 -7.36 25.88 -6.70
CA ILE A 131 -6.91 27.27 -6.83
C ILE A 131 -7.57 27.87 -8.07
N GLU A 132 -8.22 29.00 -7.85
CA GLU A 132 -8.88 29.77 -8.91
C GLU A 132 -7.88 30.71 -9.59
N ASN A 133 -8.09 30.98 -10.88
CA ASN A 133 -7.33 31.96 -11.67
C ASN A 133 -5.81 31.74 -11.66
N VAL A 134 -5.35 30.54 -12.00
CA VAL A 134 -3.94 30.22 -12.28
C VAL A 134 -3.53 30.66 -13.68
#